data_AF-A0A957UDU7-F1
#
_entry.id   AF-A0A957UDU7-F1
#
_cell.length_a   1.000
_cell.length_b   1.000
_cell.length_c   1.000
_cell.angle_alpha   90.00
_cell.angle_beta   90.00
_cell.angle_gamma   90.00
#
_symmetry.space_group_name_H-M   'P 1'
#
loop_
_entity.id
_entity.type
_entity.pdbx_description
1 polymer ?
#
loop_
_entity_poly.entity_id
_entity_poly.type
_entity_poly.pdbx_seq_one_letter_code
_entity_poly.pdbx_strand_id
1 'polypeptide(L)'
;EFSEPQPDLALLVPRDDFYKHSLPRPADVALVIEVADSSLAYDRAIKMPLYARAGVPEAWIVNLIDRWIEVYRDPSTAGYTTLLKILSGKSIAPQAFDDVVVVVNDLLSD
;
A
#
# COMPACT_ATOMS: atom_id res chain seq x y z
N GLU A 1 1.44 -23.33 -6.17
CA GLU A 1 2.33 -22.16 -6.39
C GLU A 1 1.45 -21.00 -6.85
N PHE A 2 1.85 -19.75 -6.57
CA PHE A 2 1.04 -18.50 -6.53
C PHE A 2 0.33 -18.24 -5.18
N SER A 3 1.07 -17.88 -4.12
CA SER A 3 0.46 -17.53 -2.81
C SER A 3 0.75 -16.11 -2.33
N GLU A 4 1.64 -15.37 -3.00
CA GLU A 4 2.01 -14.01 -2.59
C GLU A 4 1.47 -13.01 -3.62
N PRO A 5 0.68 -12.01 -3.19
CA PRO A 5 0.19 -10.96 -4.09
C PRO A 5 1.36 -10.10 -4.55
N GLN A 6 1.39 -9.78 -5.85
CA GLN A 6 2.34 -8.84 -6.41
C GLN A 6 1.75 -7.42 -6.31
N PRO A 7 2.47 -6.48 -5.66
CA PRO A 7 2.05 -5.09 -5.59
C PRO A 7 2.40 -4.34 -6.87
N ASP A 8 1.63 -3.31 -7.20
CA ASP A 8 1.96 -2.39 -8.28
C ASP A 8 3.20 -1.54 -7.92
N LEU A 9 3.28 -1.10 -6.66
CA LEU A 9 4.46 -0.44 -6.09
C LEU A 9 4.73 -0.93 -4.66
N ALA A 10 6.01 -1.06 -4.31
CA ALA A 10 6.45 -1.30 -2.95
C ALA A 10 7.59 -0.36 -2.58
N LEU A 11 7.51 0.24 -1.40
CA LEU A 11 8.59 0.97 -0.77
C LEU A 11 9.31 0.03 0.19
N LEU A 12 10.58 -0.21 -0.05
CA LEU A 12 11.38 -1.15 0.71
C LEU A 12 12.27 -0.42 1.71
N VAL A 13 12.45 -1.03 2.87
CA VAL A 13 13.52 -0.66 3.80
C VAL A 13 14.86 -0.95 3.11
N PRO A 14 15.83 -0.03 3.09
CA PRO A 14 17.12 -0.30 2.46
C PRO A 14 17.83 -1.49 3.10
N ARG A 15 18.43 -2.34 2.25
CA ARG A 15 19.32 -3.42 2.65
C ARG A 15 20.67 -3.23 1.98
N ASP A 16 21.76 -3.59 2.65
CA ASP A 16 23.13 -3.34 2.16
C ASP A 16 23.41 -3.92 0.76
N ASP A 17 22.74 -5.02 0.41
CA ASP A 17 22.89 -5.68 -0.88
C ASP A 17 21.85 -5.23 -1.92
N PHE A 18 21.01 -4.25 -1.60
CA PHE A 18 19.94 -3.73 -2.46
C PHE A 18 19.03 -4.83 -3.03
N TYR A 19 18.78 -5.90 -2.26
CA TYR A 19 17.96 -7.04 -2.68
C TYR A 19 18.48 -7.77 -3.93
N LYS A 20 19.77 -7.61 -4.26
CA LYS A 20 20.40 -8.23 -5.44
C LYS A 20 20.38 -9.76 -5.40
N HIS A 21 20.42 -10.33 -4.21
CA HIS A 21 20.57 -11.78 -4.02
C HIS A 21 19.27 -12.50 -3.63
N SER A 22 18.25 -11.77 -3.19
CA SER A 22 16.95 -12.35 -2.81
C SER A 22 15.86 -11.29 -2.90
N LEU A 23 14.64 -11.71 -3.24
CA LEU A 23 13.47 -10.83 -3.18
C LEU A 23 13.22 -10.31 -1.75
N PRO A 24 12.60 -9.12 -1.62
CA PRO A 24 12.16 -8.61 -0.31
C PRO A 24 11.14 -9.53 0.34
N ARG A 25 11.18 -9.62 1.67
CA ARG A 25 10.16 -10.28 2.49
C ARG A 25 9.18 -9.24 3.01
N PRO A 26 8.01 -9.62 3.55
CA PRO A 26 7.06 -8.66 4.11
C PRO A 26 7.66 -7.69 5.14
N ALA A 27 8.60 -8.16 5.97
CA ALA A 27 9.30 -7.34 6.96
C ALA A 27 10.25 -6.29 6.35
N ASP A 28 10.59 -6.44 5.07
CA ASP A 28 11.39 -5.48 4.30
C ASP A 28 10.53 -4.37 3.67
N VAL A 29 9.19 -4.46 3.75
CA VAL A 29 8.28 -3.55 3.07
C VAL A 29 7.76 -2.50 4.06
N ALA A 30 8.01 -1.22 3.75
CA ALA A 30 7.52 -0.08 4.53
C ALA A 30 6.12 0.36 4.07
N LEU A 31 5.82 0.23 2.77
CA LEU A 31 4.53 0.60 2.18
C LEU A 31 4.28 -0.23 0.91
N VAL A 32 3.06 -0.72 0.75
CA VAL A 32 2.55 -1.24 -0.54
C VAL A 32 1.54 -0.26 -1.11
N ILE A 33 1.56 -0.06 -2.44
CA ILE A 33 0.54 0.71 -3.16
C ILE A 33 -0.02 -0.14 -4.29
N GLU A 34 -1.34 -0.22 -4.35
CA GLU A 34 -2.11 -0.73 -5.49
C GLU A 34 -2.78 0.42 -6.21
N VAL A 35 -2.85 0.37 -7.54
CA VAL A 35 -3.49 1.38 -8.38
C VAL A 35 -4.71 0.75 -9.05
N ALA A 36 -5.89 1.14 -8.59
CA ALA A 36 -7.14 0.54 -9.00
C ALA A 36 -7.92 1.42 -9.99
N ASP A 37 -8.03 0.93 -11.22
CA ASP A 37 -9.04 1.37 -12.19
C ASP A 37 -10.27 0.45 -12.09
N SER A 38 -10.12 -0.81 -12.50
CA SER A 38 -11.17 -1.84 -12.40
C SER A 38 -10.91 -2.91 -11.32
N SER A 39 -9.74 -2.89 -10.68
CA SER A 39 -9.29 -3.91 -9.73
C SER A 39 -9.74 -3.67 -8.28
N LEU A 40 -10.42 -2.56 -7.98
CA LEU A 40 -10.70 -2.11 -6.62
C LEU A 40 -11.31 -3.21 -5.72
N ALA A 41 -12.28 -3.96 -6.24
CA ALA A 41 -12.92 -5.03 -5.48
C ALA A 41 -11.94 -6.17 -5.16
N TYR A 42 -11.08 -6.52 -6.11
CA TYR A 42 -10.06 -7.55 -5.93
C TYR A 42 -8.98 -7.10 -4.94
N ASP A 43 -8.47 -5.88 -5.07
CA ASP A 43 -7.43 -5.37 -4.18
C ASP A 43 -7.92 -5.33 -2.73
N ARG A 44 -9.15 -4.86 -2.50
CA ARG A 44 -9.79 -4.87 -1.17
C ARG A 44 -10.03 -6.27 -0.62
N ALA A 45 -10.60 -7.17 -1.42
CA ALA A 45 -11.07 -8.46 -0.94
C ALA A 45 -9.95 -9.51 -0.83
N ILE A 46 -8.93 -9.40 -1.67
CA ILE A 46 -7.88 -10.41 -1.83
C ILE A 46 -6.53 -9.87 -1.38
N LYS A 47 -6.04 -8.77 -1.97
CA LYS A 47 -4.68 -8.29 -1.71
C LYS A 47 -4.52 -7.70 -0.31
N MET A 48 -5.42 -6.80 0.12
CA MET A 48 -5.31 -6.14 1.44
C MET A 48 -5.28 -7.13 2.62
N PRO A 49 -6.15 -8.16 2.69
CA PRO A 49 -6.06 -9.17 3.75
C PRO A 49 -4.77 -9.99 3.70
N LEU A 50 -4.21 -10.23 2.52
CA LEU A 50 -2.93 -10.94 2.37
C LEU A 50 -1.76 -10.09 2.89
N TYR A 51 -1.70 -8.81 2.53
CA TYR A 51 -0.68 -7.90 3.06
C TYR A 51 -0.78 -7.73 4.58
N ALA A 52 -1.99 -7.59 5.12
CA ALA A 52 -2.19 -7.51 6.57
C ALA A 52 -1.70 -8.76 7.30
N ARG A 53 -2.05 -9.96 6.80
CA ARG A 53 -1.58 -11.23 7.39
C ARG A 53 -0.08 -11.41 7.28
N ALA A 54 0.54 -10.86 6.23
CA ALA A 54 1.98 -10.85 6.05
C ALA A 54 2.69 -9.83 6.97
N GLY A 55 1.95 -8.96 7.66
CA GLY A 55 2.48 -7.97 8.58
C GLY A 55 3.03 -6.72 7.92
N VAL A 56 2.63 -6.43 6.67
CA VAL A 56 2.98 -5.15 6.02
C VAL A 56 2.36 -4.01 6.84
N PRO A 57 3.15 -3.03 7.31
CA PRO A 57 2.68 -2.02 8.25
C PRO A 57 1.63 -1.08 7.66
N GLU A 58 1.77 -0.76 6.37
CA GLU A 58 0.87 0.13 5.65
C GLU A 58 0.65 -0.31 4.20
N ALA A 59 -0.59 -0.24 3.74
CA ALA A 59 -0.94 -0.47 2.34
C ALA A 59 -1.95 0.57 1.84
N TRP A 60 -1.78 1.04 0.62
CA TRP A 60 -2.66 2.01 -0.02
C TRP A 60 -3.35 1.39 -1.24
N ILE A 61 -4.62 1.76 -1.46
CA ILE A 61 -5.28 1.60 -2.76
C ILE A 61 -5.57 2.99 -3.31
N VAL A 62 -4.97 3.32 -4.44
CA VAL A 62 -5.22 4.54 -5.21
C VAL A 62 -6.35 4.25 -6.18
N ASN A 63 -7.56 4.73 -5.90
CA ASN A 63 -8.72 4.54 -6.78
C ASN A 63 -8.76 5.65 -7.83
N LEU A 64 -8.46 5.29 -9.08
CA LEU A 64 -8.41 6.22 -10.21
C LEU A 64 -9.80 6.68 -10.67
N ILE A 65 -10.80 5.81 -10.58
CA ILE A 65 -12.18 6.11 -11.04
C ILE A 65 -12.87 7.11 -10.11
N ASP A 66 -12.85 6.84 -8.81
CA ASP A 66 -13.55 7.68 -7.83
C ASP A 66 -12.65 8.77 -7.23
N ARG A 67 -11.37 8.79 -7.60
CA ARG A 67 -10.37 9.81 -7.25
C ARG A 67 -10.16 10.00 -5.74
N TRP A 68 -9.91 8.91 -5.02
CA TRP A 68 -9.53 8.92 -3.61
C TRP A 68 -8.53 7.81 -3.30
N ILE A 69 -7.87 7.88 -2.14
CA ILE A 69 -6.94 6.84 -1.65
C ILE A 69 -7.52 6.18 -0.40
N GLU A 70 -7.54 4.86 -0.36
CA GLU A 70 -7.76 4.09 0.87
C GLU A 70 -6.42 3.74 1.49
N VAL A 71 -6.25 4.07 2.77
CA VAL A 71 -5.03 3.86 3.54
C VAL A 71 -5.34 2.86 4.64
N TYR A 72 -4.64 1.73 4.60
CA TYR A 72 -4.77 0.62 5.52
C TYR A 72 -3.55 0.57 6.45
N ARG A 73 -3.80 0.52 7.76
CA ARG A 73 -2.75 0.51 8.81
C ARG A 73 -3.11 -0.43 9.94
N ASP A 74 -2.13 -0.67 10.80
CA ASP A 74 -2.26 -1.52 12.00
C ASP A 74 -2.64 -2.96 11.62
N PRO A 75 -1.74 -3.69 10.93
CA PRO A 75 -2.01 -5.03 10.41
C PRO A 75 -2.22 -6.05 11.54
N SER A 76 -3.11 -7.00 11.29
CA SER A 76 -3.32 -8.17 12.13
C SER A 76 -3.61 -9.40 11.26
N THR A 77 -3.66 -10.58 11.89
CA THR A 77 -4.04 -11.82 11.21
C THR A 77 -5.48 -11.79 10.67
N ALA A 78 -6.34 -10.92 11.20
CA ALA A 78 -7.72 -10.71 10.75
C ALA A 78 -7.84 -9.64 9.65
N GLY A 79 -6.77 -8.91 9.34
CA GLY A 79 -6.79 -7.74 8.45
C GLY A 79 -6.25 -6.49 9.14
N TYR A 80 -6.25 -5.37 8.40
CA TYR A 80 -5.92 -4.06 8.95
C TYR A 80 -7.04 -3.57 9.87
N THR A 81 -6.68 -2.92 10.97
CA THR A 81 -7.67 -2.38 11.92
C THR A 81 -7.96 -0.90 11.70
N THR A 82 -7.07 -0.19 11.03
CA THR A 82 -7.27 1.20 10.60
C THR A 82 -7.50 1.26 9.10
N LEU A 83 -8.61 1.91 8.71
CA LEU A 83 -8.93 2.23 7.31
C LEU A 83 -9.33 3.70 7.22
N LEU A 84 -8.55 4.47 6.47
CA LEU A 84 -8.83 5.88 6.17
C LEU A 84 -9.11 6.05 4.69
N LYS A 85 -10.07 6.93 4.36
CA LYS A 85 -10.31 7.36 2.98
C LYS A 85 -9.89 8.81 2.83
N ILE A 86 -8.87 9.05 2.02
CA ILE A 86 -8.30 10.36 1.77
C ILE A 86 -8.84 10.87 0.43
N LEU A 87 -9.65 11.91 0.49
CA LEU A 87 -10.30 12.49 -0.69
C LEU A 87 -9.33 13.39 -1.46
N SER A 88 -9.64 13.61 -2.73
CA SER A 88 -9.03 14.64 -3.58
C SER A 88 -8.88 15.99 -2.85
N GLY A 89 -7.73 16.64 -3.05
CA GLY A 89 -7.35 17.91 -2.41
C GLY A 89 -6.90 17.79 -0.94
N LYS A 90 -6.94 16.59 -0.34
CA LYS A 90 -6.30 16.31 0.96
C LYS A 90 -4.90 15.75 0.76
N SER A 91 -4.15 15.69 1.85
CA SER A 91 -2.80 15.14 1.87
C SER A 91 -2.68 13.98 2.85
N ILE A 92 -1.69 13.13 2.60
CA ILE A 92 -1.32 12.00 3.44
C ILE A 92 0.20 11.82 3.39
N ALA A 93 0.79 11.31 4.46
CA ALA A 93 2.19 10.88 4.50
C ALA A 93 2.26 9.39 4.86
N PRO A 94 3.19 8.62 4.26
CA PRO A 94 3.49 7.26 4.73
C PRO A 94 3.93 7.27 6.20
N GLN A 95 3.57 6.24 6.97
CA GLN A 95 3.96 6.15 8.39
C GLN A 95 5.47 6.08 8.58
N ALA A 96 6.19 5.50 7.62
CA ALA A 96 7.65 5.40 7.66
C ALA A 96 8.36 6.74 7.35
N PHE A 97 7.65 7.72 6.76
CA PHE A 97 8.19 9.00 6.28
C PHE A 97 7.15 10.11 6.48
N ASP A 98 7.01 10.59 7.71
CA ASP A 98 5.99 11.59 8.09
C ASP A 98 6.24 12.99 7.51
N ASP A 99 7.47 13.25 7.06
CA ASP A 99 7.90 14.46 6.37
C ASP A 99 7.60 14.44 4.86
N VAL A 100 7.33 13.27 4.27
CA VAL A 100 6.98 13.10 2.86
C VAL A 100 5.47 13.21 2.68
N VAL A 101 4.98 14.45 2.63
CA VAL A 101 3.56 14.74 2.43
C VAL A 101 3.21 14.68 0.95
N VAL A 102 2.25 13.82 0.61
CA VAL A 102 1.71 13.67 -0.74
C VAL A 102 0.31 14.25 -0.81
N VAL A 103 0.05 15.13 -1.78
CA VAL A 103 -1.31 15.62 -2.06
C VAL A 103 -1.98 14.64 -3.01
N VAL A 104 -3.21 14.21 -2.68
CA VAL A 104 -3.94 13.19 -3.45
C VAL A 104 -4.10 13.57 -4.93
N ASN A 105 -4.22 14.87 -5.22
CA ASN A 105 -4.36 15.34 -6.61
C ASN A 105 -3.10 15.11 -7.45
N ASP A 106 -1.92 15.15 -6.84
CA ASP A 106 -0.65 14.97 -7.53
C ASP A 106 -0.44 13.50 -7.95
N LEU A 107 -1.16 12.57 -7.31
CA LEU A 107 -1.16 11.14 -7.64
C LEU A 107 -2.25 10.75 -8.66
N LEU A 108 -3.20 11.65 -8.92
CA LEU A 108 -4.41 11.37 -9.70
C LEU A 108 -4.60 12.36 -10.86
N SER A 109 -3.56 13.14 -11.20
CA SER A 109 -3.64 14.13 -12.27
C SER A 109 -3.92 13.48 -13.62
N ASP A 110 -4.69 14.19 -14.46
CA ASP A 110 -5.10 13.77 -15.80
C ASP A 110 -3.94 13.74 -16.81
#